data_AF-A0A935ART5-F1
#
_entry.id   AF-A0A935ART5-F1
#
_cell.length_a   1.000
_cell.length_b   1.000
_cell.length_c   1.000
_cell.angle_alpha   90.00
_cell.angle_beta   90.00
_cell.angle_gamma   90.00
#
_symmetry.space_group_name_H-M   'P 1'
#
loop_
_entity.id
_entity.type
_entity.pdbx_description
1 polymer ?
#
loop_
_entity_poly.entity_id
_entity_poly.type
_entity_poly.pdbx_seq_one_letter_code
_entity_poly.pdbx_strand_id
1 'polypeptide(L)'
;MGEPVEVAVEGRRVRLTNLDKVLYPAAGFTKAEVVDYYVRVADAMLPHLRDRCVTFRRFPNGVDGTSFFEKRCPSHRPGWVDTAAGPGDRGGPIQYCLIAERAGLAWAANLAALELHTPMARSVDLESPQMVVFDLDPGEGTTIVECAALALRIREMLDAIGLVCLAKTSGSKGMQVYVPLNAPHTHEQAADFALAVAQVLERAEPTKVTTTMAKAVRPGRVFVDWSQNSRHKTTVCVYSLRARPTPTVSTPVTWDEVADAAVGMPLTFTATDVLARVDRDGDLFAAAVEMVQHLPVV
;
A
#
# COMPACT_ATOMS: atom_id res chain seq x y z
N MET A 1 24.04 -18.11 13.73
CA MET A 1 22.83 -17.32 14.05
C MET A 1 23.27 -16.29 15.06
N GLY A 2 23.24 -15.00 14.72
CA GLY A 2 23.78 -13.93 15.58
C GLY A 2 23.00 -13.77 16.87
N GLU A 3 23.66 -13.31 17.92
CA GLU A 3 23.02 -13.03 19.21
C GLU A 3 21.97 -11.93 19.06
N PRO A 4 20.85 -12.01 19.81
CA PRO A 4 19.88 -10.92 19.86
C PRO A 4 20.51 -9.62 20.34
N VAL A 5 20.21 -8.51 19.67
CA VAL A 5 20.65 -7.17 20.05
C VAL A 5 19.45 -6.36 20.53
N GLU A 6 19.56 -5.72 21.69
CA GLU A 6 18.57 -4.73 22.12
C GLU A 6 19.02 -3.34 21.66
N VAL A 7 18.15 -2.64 20.96
CA VAL A 7 18.38 -1.26 20.51
C VAL A 7 17.34 -0.32 21.10
N ALA A 8 17.73 0.92 21.37
CA ALA A 8 16.82 1.99 21.75
C ALA A 8 16.42 2.77 20.49
N VAL A 9 15.12 2.78 20.16
CA VAL A 9 14.56 3.59 19.08
C VAL A 9 13.55 4.53 19.71
N GLU A 10 13.84 5.84 19.70
CA GLU A 10 12.96 6.89 20.26
C GLU A 10 12.47 6.58 21.70
N GLY A 11 13.36 6.05 22.55
CA GLY A 11 13.06 5.70 23.93
C GLY A 11 12.38 4.34 24.15
N ARG A 12 12.05 3.61 23.07
CA ARG A 12 11.57 2.22 23.16
C ARG A 12 12.72 1.23 23.01
N ARG A 13 12.70 0.17 23.82
CA ARG A 13 13.61 -0.97 23.64
C ARG A 13 13.01 -1.96 22.64
N VAL A 14 13.77 -2.25 21.59
CA VAL A 14 13.41 -3.21 20.54
C VAL A 14 14.47 -4.31 20.50
N ARG A 15 14.04 -5.57 20.67
CA ARG A 15 14.92 -6.73 20.58
C ARG A 15 14.97 -7.24 19.13
N LEU A 16 16.11 -7.04 18.48
CA LEU A 16 16.40 -7.50 17.12
C LEU A 16 17.12 -8.85 17.16
N THR A 17 16.86 -9.71 16.18
CA THR A 17 17.47 -11.04 16.08
C THR A 17 17.89 -11.32 14.65
N ASN A 18 18.72 -12.31 14.35
CA ASN A 18 18.94 -12.82 12.98
C ASN A 18 19.18 -11.73 11.91
N LEU A 19 19.95 -10.70 12.24
CA LEU A 19 20.09 -9.51 11.40
C LEU A 19 20.75 -9.80 10.05
N ASP A 20 21.74 -10.72 10.05
CA ASP A 20 22.44 -11.15 8.83
C ASP A 20 21.61 -12.07 7.93
N LYS A 21 20.39 -12.43 8.33
CA LYS A 21 19.54 -13.30 7.53
C LYS A 21 19.14 -12.59 6.24
N VAL A 22 19.52 -13.16 5.10
CA VAL A 22 19.11 -12.68 3.78
C VAL A 22 17.61 -12.94 3.58
N LEU A 23 16.84 -11.88 3.37
CA LEU A 23 15.40 -11.96 3.10
C LEU A 23 15.08 -11.79 1.61
N TYR A 24 15.96 -11.15 0.83
CA TYR A 24 15.89 -11.07 -0.63
C TYR A 24 17.14 -11.69 -1.27
N PRO A 25 17.15 -13.00 -1.55
CA PRO A 25 18.35 -13.70 -2.02
C PRO A 25 18.94 -13.13 -3.31
N ALA A 26 18.12 -12.74 -4.28
CA ALA A 26 18.59 -12.20 -5.56
C ALA A 26 19.28 -10.84 -5.43
N ALA A 27 19.01 -10.08 -4.35
CA ALA A 27 19.63 -8.79 -4.08
C ALA A 27 20.66 -8.85 -2.94
N GLY A 28 20.80 -9.99 -2.25
CA GLY A 28 21.58 -10.09 -1.01
C GLY A 28 21.02 -9.28 0.17
N PHE A 29 19.78 -8.75 0.06
CA PHE A 29 19.22 -7.82 1.05
C PHE A 29 18.81 -8.55 2.34
N THR A 30 19.42 -8.14 3.44
CA THR A 30 19.34 -8.74 4.76
C THR A 30 18.18 -8.21 5.59
N LYS A 31 17.89 -8.89 6.70
CA LYS A 31 16.91 -8.41 7.68
C LYS A 31 17.36 -7.10 8.33
N ALA A 32 18.67 -6.90 8.54
CA ALA A 32 19.21 -5.63 9.02
C ALA A 32 18.82 -4.47 8.10
N GLU A 33 18.97 -4.64 6.78
CA GLU A 33 18.63 -3.62 5.80
C GLU A 33 17.12 -3.40 5.67
N VAL A 34 16.30 -4.43 5.87
CA VAL A 34 14.83 -4.27 5.98
C VAL A 34 14.46 -3.41 7.19
N VAL A 35 15.10 -3.66 8.34
CA VAL A 35 14.88 -2.85 9.55
C VAL A 35 15.37 -1.41 9.32
N ASP A 36 16.56 -1.23 8.75
CA ASP A 36 17.10 0.10 8.42
C ASP A 36 16.17 0.89 7.50
N TYR A 37 15.70 0.27 6.41
CA TYR A 37 14.76 0.88 5.48
C TYR A 37 13.51 1.41 6.20
N TYR A 38 12.86 0.56 6.98
CA TYR A 38 11.62 0.94 7.68
C TYR A 38 11.86 2.00 8.77
N VAL A 39 13.02 1.97 9.43
CA VAL A 39 13.42 3.00 10.38
C VAL A 39 13.65 4.34 9.68
N ARG A 40 14.31 4.36 8.51
CA ARG A 40 14.65 5.60 7.80
C ARG A 40 13.45 6.22 7.08
N VAL A 41 12.55 5.42 6.52
CA VAL A 41 11.35 5.89 5.83
C VAL A 41 10.22 6.32 6.78
N ALA A 42 10.41 6.14 8.10
CA ALA A 42 9.35 6.25 9.09
C ALA A 42 8.61 7.60 9.07
N ASP A 43 9.30 8.72 8.93
CA ASP A 43 8.65 10.05 8.96
C ASP A 43 7.67 10.23 7.79
N ALA A 44 8.00 9.70 6.62
CA ALA A 44 7.11 9.71 5.46
C ALA A 44 6.01 8.63 5.56
N MET A 45 6.30 7.47 6.16
CA MET A 45 5.35 6.33 6.19
C MET A 45 4.32 6.39 7.33
N LEU A 46 4.72 6.85 8.52
CA LEU A 46 3.88 6.80 9.72
C LEU A 46 2.55 7.58 9.59
N PRO A 47 2.47 8.75 8.92
CA PRO A 47 1.18 9.41 8.69
C PRO A 47 0.15 8.51 7.99
N HIS A 48 0.59 7.62 7.10
CA HIS A 48 -0.26 6.70 6.35
C HIS A 48 -0.67 5.44 7.13
N LEU A 49 0.09 5.08 8.17
CA LEU A 49 -0.20 3.97 9.06
C LEU A 49 -1.02 4.38 10.29
N ARG A 50 -0.97 5.67 10.65
CA ARG A 50 -1.56 6.22 11.87
C ARG A 50 -3.03 5.82 12.01
N ASP A 51 -3.36 5.29 13.18
CA ASP A 51 -4.69 4.82 13.56
C ASP A 51 -5.30 3.76 12.63
N ARG A 52 -4.53 3.11 11.75
CA ARG A 52 -5.04 2.04 10.87
C ARG A 52 -4.72 0.67 11.43
N CYS A 53 -5.69 -0.24 11.33
CA CYS A 53 -5.53 -1.65 11.69
C CYS A 53 -4.62 -2.36 10.68
N VAL A 54 -3.32 -2.46 10.97
CA VAL A 54 -2.32 -2.97 10.01
C VAL A 54 -2.37 -4.49 9.93
N THR A 55 -2.41 -5.02 8.70
CA THR A 55 -2.17 -6.43 8.43
C THR A 55 -0.73 -6.63 7.97
N PHE A 56 0.00 -7.53 8.62
CA PHE A 56 1.35 -7.88 8.19
C PHE A 56 1.31 -9.01 7.18
N ARG A 57 2.13 -8.93 6.14
CA ARG A 57 2.53 -10.11 5.37
C ARG A 57 3.96 -10.46 5.70
N ARG A 58 4.14 -11.61 6.35
CA ARG A 58 5.43 -12.01 6.93
C ARG A 58 6.12 -13.05 6.08
N PHE A 59 7.45 -12.92 5.99
CA PHE A 59 8.35 -13.79 5.23
C PHE A 59 9.51 -14.23 6.12
N PRO A 60 9.28 -15.07 7.14
CA PRO A 60 10.31 -15.41 8.12
C PRO A 60 11.57 -16.01 7.49
N ASN A 61 11.45 -16.64 6.32
CA ASN A 61 12.52 -17.30 5.58
C ASN A 61 12.84 -16.62 4.24
N GLY A 62 12.50 -15.34 4.09
CA GLY A 62 12.73 -14.58 2.87
C GLY A 62 11.65 -14.76 1.80
N VAL A 63 11.77 -14.01 0.72
CA VAL A 63 10.76 -13.87 -0.35
C VAL A 63 10.52 -15.16 -1.14
N ASP A 64 11.50 -16.06 -1.19
CA ASP A 64 11.40 -17.37 -1.86
C ASP A 64 10.77 -18.45 -0.96
N GLY A 65 10.60 -18.15 0.33
CA GLY A 65 9.99 -19.05 1.31
C GLY A 65 8.48 -18.85 1.47
N THR A 66 7.89 -19.62 2.38
CA THR A 66 6.46 -19.46 2.72
C THR A 66 6.19 -18.12 3.38
N SER A 67 5.12 -17.46 2.92
CA SER A 67 4.59 -16.24 3.51
C SER A 67 3.23 -16.48 4.15
N PHE A 68 2.85 -15.64 5.12
CA PHE A 68 1.50 -15.65 5.68
C PHE A 68 1.02 -14.23 6.01
N PHE A 69 -0.30 -14.05 5.97
CA PHE A 69 -0.95 -12.83 6.43
C PHE A 69 -1.27 -12.95 7.92
N GLU A 70 -0.85 -11.97 8.70
CA GLU A 70 -1.09 -11.88 10.14
C GLU A 70 -1.92 -10.62 10.41
N LYS A 71 -3.23 -10.82 10.52
CA LYS A 71 -4.21 -9.78 10.88
C LYS A 71 -4.20 -9.50 12.39
N ARG A 72 -4.17 -10.58 13.18
CA ARG A 72 -4.18 -10.50 14.64
C ARG A 72 -2.80 -10.08 15.12
N CYS A 73 -2.75 -9.01 15.91
CA CYS A 73 -1.50 -8.56 16.49
C CYS A 73 -0.90 -9.67 17.38
N PRO A 74 0.40 -9.99 17.24
CA PRO A 74 1.03 -11.06 17.99
C PRO A 74 0.83 -10.92 19.51
N SER A 75 0.55 -12.04 20.19
CA SER A 75 0.37 -12.07 21.66
C SER A 75 1.64 -11.66 22.41
N HIS A 76 2.81 -11.88 21.82
CA HIS A 76 4.13 -11.53 22.36
C HIS A 76 4.62 -10.15 21.90
N ARG A 77 3.73 -9.28 21.40
CA ARG A 77 4.10 -7.90 21.05
C ARG A 77 4.62 -7.15 22.29
N PRO A 78 5.51 -6.17 22.12
CA PRO A 78 5.87 -5.25 23.20
C PRO A 78 4.64 -4.55 23.77
N GLY A 79 4.59 -4.32 25.08
CA GLY A 79 3.43 -3.70 25.74
C GLY A 79 3.11 -2.27 25.29
N TRP A 80 4.03 -1.63 24.56
CA TRP A 80 3.85 -0.31 23.96
C TRP A 80 3.33 -0.35 22.51
N VAL A 81 3.17 -1.53 21.91
CA VAL A 81 2.48 -1.68 20.63
C VAL A 81 0.99 -1.81 20.89
N ASP A 82 0.27 -0.72 20.62
CA ASP A 82 -1.17 -0.65 20.78
C ASP A 82 -1.92 -1.51 19.76
N THR A 83 -3.18 -1.80 20.08
CA THR A 83 -4.08 -2.57 19.23
C THR A 83 -5.47 -1.96 19.18
N ALA A 84 -6.16 -2.17 18.08
CA ALA A 84 -7.58 -1.85 17.97
C ALA A 84 -8.38 -3.00 17.33
N ALA A 85 -9.68 -3.04 17.64
CA ALA A 85 -10.61 -3.88 16.92
C ALA A 85 -10.71 -3.39 15.47
N GLY A 86 -10.31 -4.22 14.52
CA GLY A 86 -10.41 -3.90 13.09
C GLY A 86 -11.62 -4.55 12.42
N PRO A 87 -11.64 -4.58 11.07
CA PRO A 87 -12.76 -5.13 10.31
C PRO A 87 -13.09 -6.59 10.63
N GLY A 88 -12.12 -7.36 11.14
CA GLY A 88 -12.31 -8.74 11.55
C GLY A 88 -12.39 -9.70 10.37
N ASP A 89 -13.00 -10.86 10.62
CA ASP A 89 -13.38 -11.83 9.60
C ASP A 89 -14.67 -12.56 10.00
N ARG A 90 -15.00 -13.67 9.30
CA ARG A 90 -16.21 -14.46 9.59
C ARG A 90 -16.26 -15.01 11.02
N GLY A 91 -15.12 -15.10 11.71
CA GLY A 91 -14.98 -15.55 13.09
C GLY A 91 -15.12 -14.43 14.14
N GLY A 92 -15.41 -13.19 13.73
CA GLY A 92 -15.66 -12.07 14.62
C GLY A 92 -14.51 -11.05 14.69
N PRO A 93 -14.47 -10.21 15.75
CA PRO A 93 -13.52 -9.12 15.84
C PRO A 93 -12.08 -9.63 16.03
N ILE A 94 -11.14 -8.96 15.37
CA ILE A 94 -9.70 -9.20 15.49
C ILE A 94 -9.05 -7.94 16.04
N GLN A 95 -8.11 -8.10 16.97
CA GLN A 95 -7.24 -7.03 17.46
C GLN A 95 -6.04 -6.92 16.52
N TYR A 96 -5.95 -5.83 15.77
CA TYR A 96 -4.85 -5.55 14.83
C TYR A 96 -3.80 -4.68 15.51
N CYS A 97 -2.56 -4.72 15.04
CA CYS A 97 -1.54 -3.80 15.53
C CYS A 97 -1.81 -2.39 15.01
N LEU A 98 -1.60 -1.39 15.86
CA LEU A 98 -1.48 0.00 15.47
C LEU A 98 0.01 0.38 15.45
N ILE A 99 0.54 0.74 14.28
CA ILE A 99 1.95 1.13 14.13
C ILE A 99 2.02 2.65 14.03
N ALA A 100 2.31 3.29 15.16
CA ALA A 100 2.24 4.75 15.30
C ALA A 100 3.60 5.44 15.50
N GLU A 101 4.68 4.69 15.70
CA GLU A 101 6.02 5.20 16.02
C GLU A 101 7.12 4.39 15.33
N ARG A 102 8.33 4.98 15.16
CA ARG A 102 9.46 4.39 14.43
C ARG A 102 9.91 3.05 15.02
N ALA A 103 9.84 2.93 16.35
CA ALA A 103 10.11 1.68 17.06
C ALA A 103 9.16 0.55 16.66
N GLY A 104 7.88 0.85 16.39
CA GLY A 104 6.89 -0.12 15.92
C GLY A 104 7.22 -0.64 14.53
N LEU A 105 7.72 0.22 13.64
CA LEU A 105 8.20 -0.18 12.32
C LEU A 105 9.43 -1.09 12.41
N ALA A 106 10.42 -0.74 13.24
CA ALA A 106 11.59 -1.57 13.49
C ALA A 106 11.21 -2.96 14.04
N TRP A 107 10.25 -3.00 14.97
CA TRP A 107 9.71 -4.24 15.52
C TRP A 107 8.99 -5.09 14.45
N ALA A 108 8.10 -4.50 13.65
CA ALA A 108 7.40 -5.20 12.58
C ALA A 108 8.38 -5.77 11.53
N ALA A 109 9.37 -4.98 11.12
CA ALA A 109 10.45 -5.40 10.24
C ALA A 109 11.24 -6.59 10.83
N ASN A 110 11.54 -6.57 12.13
CA ASN A 110 12.24 -7.67 12.80
C ASN A 110 11.43 -8.99 12.83
N LEU A 111 10.09 -8.90 12.82
CA LEU A 111 9.19 -10.04 12.64
C LEU A 111 9.17 -10.58 11.19
N ALA A 112 9.98 -9.99 10.30
CA ALA A 112 9.99 -10.20 8.86
C ALA A 112 8.65 -9.83 8.19
N ALA A 113 7.92 -8.83 8.72
CA ALA A 113 6.80 -8.22 8.05
C ALA A 113 7.31 -7.34 6.90
N LEU A 114 7.49 -7.96 5.72
CA LEU A 114 8.00 -7.25 4.55
C LEU A 114 6.93 -6.34 3.96
N GLU A 115 5.65 -6.76 3.96
CA GLU A 115 4.56 -5.94 3.45
C GLU A 115 3.63 -5.52 4.60
N LEU A 116 3.35 -4.21 4.69
CA LEU A 116 2.37 -3.62 5.59
C LEU A 116 1.15 -3.22 4.79
N HIS A 117 -0.01 -3.78 5.13
CA HIS A 117 -1.27 -3.55 4.43
C HIS A 117 -2.25 -2.79 5.32
N THR A 118 -2.90 -1.77 4.78
CA THR A 118 -3.79 -0.88 5.53
C THR A 118 -5.19 -0.82 4.89
N PRO A 119 -6.26 -0.78 5.71
CA PRO A 119 -7.59 -0.43 5.22
C PRO A 119 -7.69 1.07 4.92
N MET A 120 -8.67 1.46 4.10
CA MET A 120 -8.93 2.88 3.81
C MET A 120 -9.55 3.63 4.98
N ALA A 121 -10.14 2.91 5.95
CA ALA A 121 -10.69 3.47 7.18
C ALA A 121 -9.66 3.48 8.33
N ARG A 122 -9.89 4.34 9.33
CA ARG A 122 -9.14 4.34 10.60
C ARG A 122 -9.87 3.48 11.62
N SER A 123 -9.16 3.02 12.64
CA SER A 123 -9.66 2.19 13.73
C SER A 123 -10.73 2.89 14.58
N VAL A 124 -10.71 4.22 14.63
CA VAL A 124 -11.70 5.03 15.36
C VAL A 124 -13.06 5.11 14.65
N ASP A 125 -13.08 4.90 13.33
CA ASP A 125 -14.29 4.84 12.51
C ASP A 125 -14.04 3.93 11.31
N LEU A 126 -14.42 2.65 11.46
CA LEU A 126 -14.23 1.62 10.46
C LEU A 126 -15.25 1.69 9.31
N GLU A 127 -16.32 2.47 9.47
CA GLU A 127 -17.40 2.54 8.47
C GLU A 127 -17.20 3.71 7.50
N SER A 128 -16.40 4.70 7.91
CA SER A 128 -15.96 5.79 7.05
C SER A 128 -14.52 5.59 6.55
N PRO A 129 -14.30 5.10 5.31
CA PRO A 129 -13.00 5.21 4.68
C PRO A 129 -12.57 6.68 4.57
N GLN A 130 -11.29 6.90 4.30
CA GLN A 130 -10.73 8.23 4.12
C GLN A 130 -10.36 8.54 2.67
N MET A 131 -10.42 7.53 1.79
CA MET A 131 -9.92 7.60 0.43
C MET A 131 -10.72 6.63 -0.46
N VAL A 132 -10.84 6.99 -1.73
CA VAL A 132 -11.22 6.06 -2.81
C VAL A 132 -9.97 5.58 -3.51
N VAL A 133 -9.93 4.30 -3.88
CA VAL A 133 -8.83 3.67 -4.59
C VAL A 133 -9.30 3.08 -5.91
N PHE A 134 -8.51 3.34 -6.95
CA PHE A 134 -8.54 2.63 -8.23
C PHE A 134 -7.27 1.80 -8.33
N ASP A 135 -7.38 0.48 -8.17
CA ASP A 135 -6.24 -0.43 -8.27
C ASP A 135 -6.17 -1.00 -9.69
N LEU A 136 -5.14 -0.60 -10.44
CA LEU A 136 -4.95 -0.94 -11.84
C LEU A 136 -4.07 -2.18 -11.93
N ASP A 137 -4.73 -3.33 -12.12
CA ASP A 137 -4.12 -4.64 -12.19
C ASP A 137 -3.93 -5.08 -13.65
N PRO A 138 -2.69 -5.17 -14.16
CA PRO A 138 -2.47 -5.62 -15.52
C PRO A 138 -2.80 -7.11 -15.65
N GLY A 139 -3.69 -7.43 -16.58
CA GLY A 139 -3.93 -8.79 -17.06
C GLY A 139 -2.75 -9.32 -17.88
N GLU A 140 -2.78 -10.61 -18.19
CA GLU A 140 -1.77 -11.23 -19.05
C GLU A 140 -1.67 -10.48 -20.39
N GLY A 141 -0.44 -10.19 -20.84
CA GLY A 141 -0.20 -9.40 -22.05
C GLY A 141 -0.26 -7.88 -21.86
N THR A 142 -0.52 -7.40 -20.64
CA THR A 142 -0.41 -5.98 -20.26
C THR A 142 0.60 -5.79 -19.14
N THR A 143 1.02 -4.54 -18.94
CA THR A 143 2.08 -4.15 -18.02
C THR A 143 1.73 -2.85 -17.31
N ILE A 144 2.68 -2.32 -16.54
CA ILE A 144 2.55 -1.00 -15.92
C ILE A 144 2.38 0.13 -16.94
N VAL A 145 2.81 -0.05 -18.20
CA VAL A 145 2.66 0.93 -19.28
C VAL A 145 1.17 1.17 -19.57
N GLU A 146 0.40 0.10 -19.76
CA GLU A 146 -1.05 0.20 -19.95
C GLU A 146 -1.74 0.75 -18.69
N CYS A 147 -1.29 0.35 -17.49
CA CYS A 147 -1.83 0.92 -16.26
C CYS A 147 -1.57 2.43 -16.15
N ALA A 148 -0.38 2.90 -16.53
CA ALA A 148 -0.02 4.31 -16.49
C ALA A 148 -0.86 5.15 -17.47
N ALA A 149 -1.04 4.64 -18.70
CA ALA A 149 -1.92 5.28 -19.67
C ALA A 149 -3.35 5.42 -19.14
N LEU A 150 -3.89 4.38 -18.51
CA LEU A 150 -5.24 4.41 -17.93
C LEU A 150 -5.32 5.26 -16.66
N ALA A 151 -4.26 5.33 -15.85
CA ALA A 151 -4.21 6.21 -14.69
C ALA A 151 -4.32 7.70 -15.09
N LEU A 152 -3.71 8.10 -16.21
CA LEU A 152 -3.85 9.45 -16.76
C LEU A 152 -5.30 9.72 -17.19
N ARG A 153 -5.97 8.75 -17.82
CA ARG A 153 -7.39 8.87 -18.19
C ARG A 153 -8.30 8.98 -16.97
N ILE A 154 -8.02 8.21 -15.91
CA ILE A 154 -8.73 8.33 -14.63
C ILE A 154 -8.52 9.72 -14.03
N ARG A 155 -7.28 10.23 -14.02
CA ARG A 155 -6.98 11.59 -13.56
C ARG A 155 -7.78 12.64 -14.32
N GLU A 156 -7.82 12.58 -15.65
CA GLU A 156 -8.62 13.49 -16.49
C GLU A 156 -10.11 13.46 -16.12
N MET A 157 -10.67 12.26 -15.90
CA MET A 157 -12.07 12.11 -15.51
C MET A 157 -12.36 12.69 -14.12
N LEU A 158 -11.44 12.51 -13.16
CA LEU A 158 -11.57 13.03 -11.80
C LEU A 158 -11.39 14.55 -11.77
N ASP A 159 -10.45 15.09 -12.53
CA ASP A 159 -10.22 16.53 -12.67
C ASP A 159 -11.44 17.25 -13.28
N ALA A 160 -12.09 16.63 -14.26
CA ALA A 160 -13.32 17.15 -14.88
C ALA A 160 -14.50 17.30 -13.90
N ILE A 161 -14.47 16.60 -12.76
CA ILE A 161 -15.46 16.72 -11.67
C ILE A 161 -14.89 17.38 -10.41
N GLY A 162 -13.72 18.02 -10.52
CA GLY A 162 -13.10 18.79 -9.44
C GLY A 162 -12.46 17.96 -8.33
N LEU A 163 -12.12 16.69 -8.59
CA LEU A 163 -11.44 15.83 -7.64
C LEU A 163 -9.95 15.72 -7.97
N VAL A 164 -9.11 16.04 -6.99
CA VAL A 164 -7.67 15.81 -7.03
C VAL A 164 -7.38 14.37 -6.66
N CYS A 165 -6.44 13.75 -7.38
CA CYS A 165 -5.97 12.41 -7.10
C CYS A 165 -4.44 12.28 -7.12
N LEU A 166 -3.96 11.26 -6.42
CA LEU A 166 -2.54 10.93 -6.25
C LEU A 166 -2.26 9.55 -6.84
N ALA A 167 -1.06 9.33 -7.35
CA ALA A 167 -0.66 8.05 -7.92
C ALA A 167 0.47 7.40 -7.11
N LYS A 168 0.43 6.07 -7.02
CA LYS A 168 1.57 5.28 -6.54
C LYS A 168 1.72 4.00 -7.32
N THR A 169 2.95 3.54 -7.50
CA THR A 169 3.19 2.18 -7.97
C THR A 169 2.75 1.19 -6.90
N SER A 170 2.28 0.02 -7.30
CA SER A 170 2.06 -1.06 -6.34
C SER A 170 3.38 -1.59 -5.75
N GLY A 171 4.52 -1.28 -6.39
CA GLY A 171 5.81 -1.94 -6.15
C GLY A 171 5.86 -3.37 -6.74
N SER A 172 4.89 -3.73 -7.57
CA SER A 172 5.00 -4.94 -8.39
C SER A 172 4.60 -4.78 -9.85
N LYS A 173 3.42 -5.25 -10.27
CA LYS A 173 3.03 -5.22 -11.68
C LYS A 173 2.19 -4.00 -12.06
N GLY A 174 1.28 -3.60 -11.19
CA GLY A 174 0.33 -2.51 -11.42
C GLY A 174 0.64 -1.22 -10.66
N MET A 175 -0.30 -0.30 -10.71
CA MET A 175 -0.27 0.97 -9.98
C MET A 175 -1.66 1.32 -9.46
N GLN A 176 -1.73 2.34 -8.62
CA GLN A 176 -2.95 2.75 -7.95
C GLN A 176 -3.14 4.25 -8.02
N VAL A 177 -4.39 4.67 -8.17
CA VAL A 177 -4.82 6.07 -8.08
C VAL A 177 -5.71 6.23 -6.85
N TYR A 178 -5.40 7.22 -6.01
CA TYR A 178 -6.10 7.52 -4.76
C TYR A 178 -6.77 8.88 -4.86
N VAL A 179 -8.04 8.96 -4.47
CA VAL A 179 -8.74 10.22 -4.21
C VAL A 179 -8.83 10.40 -2.71
N PRO A 180 -8.07 11.33 -2.10
CA PRO A 180 -8.23 11.65 -0.69
C PRO A 180 -9.58 12.30 -0.44
N LEU A 181 -10.31 11.79 0.53
CA LEU A 181 -11.61 12.34 0.92
C LEU A 181 -11.53 12.94 2.32
N ASN A 182 -11.02 12.18 3.31
CA ASN A 182 -10.88 12.63 4.71
C ASN A 182 -12.13 13.33 5.30
N ALA A 183 -13.31 13.06 4.73
CA ALA A 183 -14.63 13.54 5.14
C ALA A 183 -15.57 12.34 5.25
N PRO A 184 -16.68 12.42 6.01
CA PRO A 184 -17.61 11.30 6.16
C PRO A 184 -18.19 10.80 4.84
N HIS A 185 -18.02 9.50 4.56
CA HIS A 185 -18.64 8.76 3.45
C HIS A 185 -18.58 7.26 3.75
N THR A 186 -19.38 6.42 3.10
CA THR A 186 -19.37 4.97 3.35
C THR A 186 -18.46 4.21 2.37
N HIS A 187 -18.09 2.99 2.74
CA HIS A 187 -17.42 2.04 1.83
C HIS A 187 -18.23 1.78 0.55
N GLU A 188 -19.56 1.74 0.65
CA GLU A 188 -20.45 1.54 -0.51
C GLU A 188 -20.36 2.73 -1.46
N GLN A 189 -20.47 3.96 -0.95
CA GLN A 189 -20.31 5.17 -1.76
C GLN A 189 -18.95 5.23 -2.47
N ALA A 190 -17.87 4.87 -1.76
CA ALA A 190 -16.53 4.82 -2.36
C ALA A 190 -16.42 3.75 -3.45
N ALA A 191 -16.97 2.54 -3.22
CA ALA A 191 -16.94 1.44 -4.17
C ALA A 191 -17.79 1.74 -5.42
N ASP A 192 -19.00 2.28 -5.24
CA ASP A 192 -19.91 2.62 -6.32
C ASP A 192 -19.35 3.75 -7.18
N PHE A 193 -18.77 4.78 -6.56
CA PHE A 193 -18.08 5.85 -7.28
C PHE A 193 -16.90 5.31 -8.09
N ALA A 194 -16.05 4.46 -7.48
CA ALA A 194 -14.92 3.85 -8.18
C ALA A 194 -15.39 2.98 -9.35
N LEU A 195 -16.45 2.18 -9.16
CA LEU A 195 -17.04 1.35 -10.19
C LEU A 195 -17.62 2.20 -11.34
N ALA A 196 -18.34 3.28 -11.03
CA ALA A 196 -18.94 4.16 -12.03
C ALA A 196 -17.87 4.79 -12.95
N VAL A 197 -16.81 5.36 -12.36
CA VAL A 197 -15.68 5.92 -13.12
C VAL A 197 -14.99 4.82 -13.95
N ALA A 198 -14.74 3.65 -13.36
CA ALA A 198 -14.12 2.54 -14.06
C ALA A 198 -14.97 2.00 -15.22
N GLN A 199 -16.30 2.00 -15.09
CA GLN A 199 -17.23 1.60 -16.16
C GLN A 199 -17.31 2.63 -17.28
N VAL A 200 -17.21 3.93 -16.98
CA VAL A 200 -17.06 4.97 -18.00
C VAL A 200 -15.80 4.71 -18.82
N LEU A 201 -14.69 4.43 -18.15
CA LEU A 201 -13.42 4.08 -18.80
C LEU A 201 -13.50 2.77 -19.60
N GLU A 202 -14.14 1.72 -19.07
CA GLU A 202 -14.37 0.46 -19.80
C GLU A 202 -15.23 0.66 -21.04
N ARG A 203 -16.25 1.52 -21.01
CA ARG A 203 -17.05 1.83 -22.21
C ARG A 203 -16.25 2.60 -23.26
N ALA A 204 -15.33 3.47 -22.83
CA ALA A 204 -14.48 4.23 -23.74
C ALA A 204 -13.37 3.36 -24.36
N GLU A 205 -12.82 2.41 -23.60
CA GLU A 205 -11.68 1.57 -24.00
C GLU A 205 -11.94 0.06 -23.71
N PRO A 206 -13.00 -0.55 -24.29
CA PRO A 206 -13.47 -1.89 -23.90
C PRO A 206 -12.50 -3.03 -24.21
N THR A 207 -11.59 -2.80 -25.16
CA THR A 207 -10.52 -3.75 -25.54
C THR A 207 -9.29 -3.65 -24.64
N LYS A 208 -9.19 -2.63 -23.78
CA LYS A 208 -8.03 -2.40 -22.90
C LYS A 208 -8.38 -2.45 -21.42
N VAL A 209 -9.65 -2.23 -21.06
CA VAL A 209 -10.09 -2.12 -19.67
C VAL A 209 -11.16 -3.15 -19.36
N THR A 210 -11.16 -3.65 -18.13
CA THR A 210 -12.33 -4.33 -17.60
C THR A 210 -12.62 -4.02 -16.15
N THR A 211 -13.90 -3.96 -15.79
CA THR A 211 -14.37 -3.90 -14.39
C THR A 211 -14.90 -5.25 -13.90
N THR A 212 -14.89 -6.27 -14.76
CA THR A 212 -15.39 -7.61 -14.44
C THR A 212 -14.38 -8.39 -13.61
N MET A 213 -14.84 -8.90 -12.47
CA MET A 213 -14.01 -9.64 -11.51
C MET A 213 -13.35 -10.90 -12.09
N ALA A 214 -14.03 -11.59 -13.01
CA ALA A 214 -13.59 -12.87 -13.55
C ALA A 214 -12.21 -12.76 -14.24
N LYS A 215 -11.23 -13.55 -13.80
CA LYS A 215 -9.88 -13.55 -14.37
C LYS A 215 -9.86 -13.90 -15.87
N ALA A 216 -10.80 -14.74 -16.31
CA ALA A 216 -10.91 -15.19 -17.70
C ALA A 216 -11.07 -14.05 -18.71
N VAL A 217 -11.56 -12.89 -18.26
CA VAL A 217 -11.80 -11.73 -19.14
C VAL A 217 -10.64 -10.73 -19.15
N ARG A 218 -9.59 -10.95 -18.35
CA ARG A 218 -8.46 -10.02 -18.19
C ARG A 218 -7.36 -10.10 -19.25
N PRO A 219 -7.13 -11.19 -20.00
CA PRO A 219 -6.06 -11.20 -21.01
C PRO A 219 -6.18 -10.02 -21.98
N GLY A 220 -5.06 -9.35 -22.23
CA GLY A 220 -4.97 -8.14 -23.07
C GLY A 220 -5.56 -6.87 -22.45
N ARG A 221 -6.04 -6.92 -21.19
CA ARG A 221 -6.73 -5.82 -20.51
C ARG A 221 -6.19 -5.55 -19.11
N VAL A 222 -6.31 -4.31 -18.68
CA VAL A 222 -6.12 -3.89 -17.29
C VAL A 222 -7.45 -4.01 -16.57
N PHE A 223 -7.44 -4.73 -15.45
CA PHE A 223 -8.56 -4.79 -14.53
C PHE A 223 -8.50 -3.60 -13.57
N VAL A 224 -9.57 -2.81 -13.51
CA VAL A 224 -9.72 -1.74 -12.52
C VAL A 224 -10.45 -2.33 -11.32
N ASP A 225 -9.70 -2.71 -10.27
CA ASP A 225 -10.26 -3.33 -9.07
C ASP A 225 -10.90 -2.28 -8.14
N TRP A 226 -12.14 -1.95 -8.45
CA TRP A 226 -13.00 -1.09 -7.64
C TRP A 226 -13.36 -1.72 -6.27
N SER A 227 -13.23 -3.04 -6.11
CA SER A 227 -13.61 -3.71 -4.85
C SER A 227 -12.64 -3.47 -3.71
N GLN A 228 -11.45 -2.93 -4.00
CA GLN A 228 -10.48 -2.54 -2.96
C GLN A 228 -11.04 -1.50 -1.98
N ASN A 229 -12.13 -0.82 -2.35
CA ASN A 229 -12.86 0.11 -1.49
C ASN A 229 -13.77 -0.56 -0.46
N SER A 230 -13.91 -1.90 -0.49
CA SER A 230 -14.73 -2.65 0.46
C SER A 230 -14.15 -2.63 1.88
N ARG A 231 -15.01 -2.60 2.89
CA ARG A 231 -14.67 -2.55 4.33
C ARG A 231 -13.56 -3.49 4.81
N HIS A 232 -13.53 -4.73 4.29
CA HIS A 232 -12.60 -5.77 4.74
C HIS A 232 -11.32 -5.85 3.90
N LYS A 233 -11.19 -5.02 2.88
CA LYS A 233 -10.03 -4.99 1.99
C LYS A 233 -8.95 -4.09 2.54
N THR A 234 -7.72 -4.39 2.14
CA THR A 234 -6.54 -3.61 2.45
C THR A 234 -5.70 -3.52 1.19
N THR A 235 -5.05 -2.38 0.99
CA THR A 235 -4.00 -2.25 -0.02
C THR A 235 -2.65 -2.24 0.66
N VAL A 236 -1.60 -2.52 -0.10
CA VAL A 236 -0.25 -2.32 0.41
C VAL A 236 -0.05 -0.83 0.69
N CYS A 237 0.40 -0.52 1.91
CA CYS A 237 0.66 0.85 2.33
C CYS A 237 1.71 1.49 1.43
N VAL A 238 1.55 2.78 1.17
CA VAL A 238 2.62 3.58 0.58
C VAL A 238 3.91 3.43 1.41
N TYR A 239 5.07 3.40 0.75
CA TYR A 239 6.39 3.15 1.31
C TYR A 239 6.63 1.74 1.87
N SER A 240 5.64 0.83 1.84
CA SER A 240 5.87 -0.57 2.20
C SER A 240 6.73 -1.27 1.14
N LEU A 241 7.68 -2.09 1.60
CA LEU A 241 8.37 -3.04 0.75
C LEU A 241 7.39 -4.06 0.16
N ARG A 242 7.79 -4.67 -0.95
CA ARG A 242 7.10 -5.76 -1.63
C ARG A 242 7.98 -6.99 -1.63
N ALA A 243 7.36 -8.15 -1.47
CA ALA A 243 8.07 -9.43 -1.58
C ALA A 243 8.22 -9.83 -3.06
N ARG A 244 9.24 -9.26 -3.70
CA ARG A 244 9.68 -9.51 -5.07
C ARG A 244 11.14 -9.99 -5.05
N PRO A 245 11.71 -10.42 -6.19
CA PRO A 245 13.10 -10.87 -6.21
C PRO A 245 14.08 -9.82 -5.65
N THR A 246 13.79 -8.53 -5.88
CA THR A 246 14.47 -7.39 -5.28
C THR A 246 13.54 -6.62 -4.34
N PRO A 247 14.08 -5.84 -3.37
CA PRO A 247 13.28 -5.09 -2.40
C PRO A 247 12.61 -3.87 -3.03
N THR A 248 11.62 -4.10 -3.90
CA THR A 248 10.80 -3.04 -4.50
C THR A 248 9.81 -2.46 -3.49
N VAL A 249 9.34 -1.23 -3.73
CA VAL A 249 8.50 -0.48 -2.81
C VAL A 249 7.21 0.00 -3.50
N SER A 250 6.09 0.01 -2.77
CA SER A 250 4.90 0.74 -3.23
C SER A 250 5.15 2.24 -3.08
N THR A 251 5.44 2.90 -4.20
CA THR A 251 6.10 4.21 -4.17
C THR A 251 5.21 5.30 -4.76
N PRO A 252 5.03 6.44 -4.07
CA PRO A 252 4.40 7.63 -4.65
C PRO A 252 5.14 8.12 -5.88
N VAL A 253 4.38 8.48 -6.90
CA VAL A 253 4.91 8.98 -8.16
C VAL A 253 4.23 10.27 -8.55
N THR A 254 4.98 11.14 -9.19
CA THR A 254 4.44 12.34 -9.82
C THR A 254 3.66 11.95 -11.08
N TRP A 255 2.77 12.82 -11.53
CA TRP A 255 2.03 12.56 -12.76
C TRP A 255 2.90 12.65 -14.02
N ASP A 256 4.01 13.38 -13.98
CA ASP A 256 4.99 13.41 -15.07
C ASP A 256 5.68 12.05 -15.20
N GLU A 257 6.08 11.42 -14.09
CA GLU A 257 6.60 10.04 -14.09
C GLU A 257 5.57 9.03 -14.61
N VAL A 258 4.27 9.24 -14.33
CA VAL A 258 3.20 8.40 -14.90
C VAL A 258 3.08 8.62 -16.41
N ALA A 259 3.21 9.86 -16.90
CA ALA A 259 3.21 10.17 -18.33
C ALA A 259 4.39 9.52 -19.06
N ASP A 260 5.59 9.58 -18.48
CA ASP A 260 6.77 8.90 -19.01
C ASP A 260 6.60 7.37 -19.03
N ALA A 261 5.99 6.81 -17.98
CA ALA A 261 5.70 5.38 -17.91
C ALA A 261 4.70 4.92 -18.97
N ALA A 262 3.70 5.75 -19.30
CA ALA A 262 2.72 5.48 -20.33
C ALA A 262 3.35 5.38 -21.74
N VAL A 263 4.55 5.93 -21.94
CA VAL A 263 5.33 5.80 -23.19
C VAL A 263 6.49 4.80 -23.07
N GLY A 264 6.52 4.00 -22.01
CA GLY A 264 7.44 2.87 -21.86
C GLY A 264 8.63 3.09 -20.93
N MET A 265 8.71 4.21 -20.21
CA MET A 265 9.76 4.39 -19.22
C MET A 265 9.52 3.51 -17.97
N PRO A 266 10.57 2.96 -17.34
CA PRO A 266 10.40 2.15 -16.13
C PRO A 266 9.80 2.95 -14.98
N LEU A 267 8.81 2.38 -14.30
CA LEU A 267 8.17 2.97 -13.12
C LEU A 267 8.25 2.00 -11.93
N THR A 268 9.47 1.67 -11.52
CA THR A 268 9.74 0.77 -10.39
C THR A 268 10.85 1.35 -9.53
N PHE A 269 10.75 1.16 -8.22
CA PHE A 269 11.66 1.74 -7.25
C PHE A 269 12.04 0.69 -6.20
N THR A 270 13.33 0.62 -5.89
CA THR A 270 13.87 -0.20 -4.81
C THR A 270 13.87 0.56 -3.48
N ALA A 271 14.12 -0.15 -2.39
CA ALA A 271 14.32 0.44 -1.06
C ALA A 271 15.28 1.64 -1.07
N THR A 272 16.44 1.50 -1.74
CA THR A 272 17.44 2.57 -1.84
C THR A 272 16.94 3.77 -2.63
N ASP A 273 16.27 3.55 -3.76
CA ASP A 273 15.71 4.62 -4.59
C ASP A 273 14.69 5.44 -3.78
N VAL A 274 13.84 4.75 -3.00
CA VAL A 274 12.81 5.41 -2.20
C VAL A 274 13.39 6.22 -1.05
N LEU A 275 14.42 5.72 -0.36
CA LEU A 275 15.09 6.51 0.68
C LEU A 275 15.69 7.79 0.10
N ALA A 276 16.38 7.69 -1.04
CA ALA A 276 16.92 8.87 -1.72
C ALA A 276 15.83 9.85 -2.17
N ARG A 277 14.68 9.35 -2.62
CA ARG A 277 13.52 10.19 -2.99
C ARG A 277 12.90 10.88 -1.78
N VAL A 278 12.71 10.18 -0.67
CA VAL A 278 12.17 10.77 0.56
C VAL A 278 13.12 11.83 1.12
N ASP A 279 14.44 11.58 1.10
CA ASP A 279 15.44 12.57 1.54
C ASP A 279 15.41 13.85 0.67
N ARG A 280 15.12 13.72 -0.63
CA ARG A 280 15.08 14.84 -1.58
C ARG A 280 13.74 15.59 -1.57
N ASP A 281 12.63 14.86 -1.61
CA ASP A 281 11.30 15.39 -1.93
C ASP A 281 10.32 15.34 -0.74
N GLY A 282 10.67 14.64 0.34
CA GLY A 282 9.76 14.36 1.45
C GLY A 282 8.66 13.37 1.09
N ASP A 283 7.50 13.52 1.74
CA ASP A 283 6.32 12.68 1.48
C ASP A 283 5.49 13.22 0.30
N LEU A 284 5.76 12.70 -0.90
CA LEU A 284 4.99 12.99 -2.11
C LEU A 284 3.52 12.54 -2.04
N PHE A 285 3.14 11.75 -1.03
CA PHE A 285 1.78 11.26 -0.80
C PHE A 285 1.09 11.95 0.37
N ALA A 286 1.68 12.96 1.01
CA ALA A 286 1.15 13.60 2.22
C ALA A 286 -0.30 14.06 2.08
N ALA A 287 -0.66 14.61 0.91
CA ALA A 287 -2.03 15.04 0.61
C ALA A 287 -3.06 13.90 0.74
N ALA A 288 -2.67 12.62 0.67
CA ALA A 288 -3.57 11.49 0.86
C ALA A 288 -4.24 11.49 2.25
N VAL A 289 -3.53 11.96 3.27
CA VAL A 289 -3.97 11.95 4.67
C VAL A 289 -4.32 13.35 5.20
N GLU A 290 -4.11 14.38 4.40
CA GLU A 290 -4.34 15.79 4.77
C GLU A 290 -5.48 16.44 3.98
N MET A 291 -5.62 16.12 2.69
CA MET A 291 -6.59 16.77 1.81
C MET A 291 -8.01 16.29 2.09
N VAL A 292 -8.93 17.24 2.24
CA VAL A 292 -10.36 16.96 2.42
C VAL A 292 -11.10 17.24 1.12
N GLN A 293 -11.83 16.25 0.62
CA GLN A 293 -12.67 16.34 -0.57
C GLN A 293 -13.99 15.59 -0.34
N HIS A 294 -15.02 15.93 -1.08
CA HIS A 294 -16.32 15.27 -1.02
C HIS A 294 -16.61 14.61 -2.36
N LEU A 295 -17.12 13.38 -2.31
CA LEU A 295 -17.68 12.76 -3.51
C LEU A 295 -18.86 13.59 -4.02
N PRO A 296 -19.05 13.67 -5.35
CA PRO A 296 -20.24 14.31 -5.91
C PRO A 296 -21.51 13.69 -5.34
N VAL A 297 -22.51 14.53 -5.07
CA VAL A 297 -23.84 14.05 -4.69
C VAL A 297 -24.45 13.41 -5.94
N VAL A 298 -24.73 12.11 -5.87
CA VAL A 298 -25.45 11.37 -6.92
C VAL A 298 -26.94 11.41 -6.63
#